data_AF-A0AAN9A1D0-F1
#
_entry.id   AF-A0AAN9A1D0-F1
#
_cell.length_a   1.000
_cell.length_b   1.000
_cell.length_c   1.000
_cell.angle_alpha   90.00
_cell.angle_beta   90.00
_cell.angle_gamma   90.00
#
_symmetry.space_group_name_H-M   'P 1'
#
loop_
_entity.id
_entity.type
_entity.pdbx_description
1 polymer ?
#
loop_
_entity_poly.entity_id
_entity_poly.type
_entity_poly.pdbx_seq_one_letter_code
_entity_poly.pdbx_strand_id
1 'polypeptide(L)' 'MVSYDGSRQGVTINVERGPITTSNLFIPDVTTQDSGIYVCAPQGMKEAAVLVTVLNGGELPQAMKTGCTCRGCA' A
#
# COMPACT_ATOMS: atom_id res chain seq x y z
N MET A 1 -8.34 20.30 0.06
CA MET A 1 -9.37 19.27 -0.17
C MET A 1 -8.64 18.04 -0.69
N VAL A 2 -8.90 16.84 -0.16
CA VAL A 2 -8.28 15.59 -0.65
C VAL A 2 -9.25 14.96 -1.63
N SER A 3 -8.79 14.75 -2.85
CA SER A 3 -9.58 14.22 -3.95
C SER A 3 -9.04 12.84 -4.33
N TYR A 4 -9.91 11.83 -4.34
CA TYR A 4 -9.60 10.50 -4.88
C TYR A 4 -10.36 10.35 -6.19
N ASP A 5 -9.64 10.15 -7.29
CA ASP A 5 -10.22 10.03 -8.64
C ASP A 5 -10.46 8.57 -9.06
N GLY A 6 -10.24 7.60 -8.16
CA GLY A 6 -10.41 6.20 -8.52
C GLY A 6 -11.89 5.82 -8.67
N SER A 7 -12.20 5.04 -9.71
CA SER A 7 -13.56 4.54 -10.01
C SER A 7 -14.13 3.52 -9.01
N ARG A 8 -13.48 3.32 -7.85
CA ARG A 8 -13.88 2.34 -6.82
C ARG A 8 -15.02 2.90 -5.96
N GLN A 9 -16.10 2.15 -5.87
CA GLN A 9 -17.21 2.46 -4.95
C GLN A 9 -16.82 2.08 -3.52
N GLY A 10 -17.13 2.94 -2.53
CA GLY A 10 -16.89 2.67 -1.10
C GLY A 10 -15.62 3.27 -0.51
N VAL A 11 -14.90 4.12 -1.25
CA VAL A 11 -13.74 4.84 -0.74
C VAL A 11 -14.17 5.90 0.25
N THR A 12 -13.60 5.87 1.45
CA THR A 12 -13.91 6.83 2.52
C THR A 12 -12.71 7.73 2.77
N ILE A 13 -12.94 9.04 2.73
CA ILE A 13 -11.93 10.06 3.03
C ILE A 13 -12.32 10.70 4.35
N ASN A 14 -11.55 10.44 5.40
CA ASN A 14 -11.74 11.08 6.69
C ASN A 14 -10.72 12.20 6.86
N VAL A 15 -11.20 13.44 6.91
CA VAL A 15 -10.35 14.62 7.11
C VAL A 15 -10.50 15.11 8.54
N GLU A 16 -9.46 14.93 9.34
CA GLU A 16 -9.36 15.44 10.70
C GLU A 16 -8.73 16.82 10.67
N ARG A 17 -9.54 17.85 10.93
CA ARG A 17 -9.09 19.24 10.96
C ARG A 17 -8.71 19.62 12.39
N GLY A 18 -7.42 19.62 12.68
CA GLY A 18 -6.83 20.09 13.93
C GLY A 18 -5.67 21.05 13.68
N PRO A 19 -4.76 21.26 14.67
CA PRO A 19 -3.52 22.01 14.45
C PRO A 19 -2.63 21.38 13.37
N ILE A 20 -2.79 20.08 13.14
CA ILE A 20 -2.30 19.34 11.98
C ILE A 20 -3.53 18.82 11.25
N THR A 21 -3.64 19.07 9.94
CA THR A 21 -4.72 18.52 9.12
C THR A 21 -4.29 17.15 8.63
N THR A 22 -4.88 16.10 9.22
CA THR A 22 -4.62 14.72 8.81
C THR A 22 -5.75 14.24 7.93
N SER A 23 -5.43 13.65 6.78
CA SER A 23 -6.42 13.03 5.89
C SER A 23 -6.14 11.55 5.78
N ASN A 24 -7.11 10.74 6.18
CA ASN A 24 -7.06 9.29 6.10
C ASN A 24 -7.91 8.82 4.91
N LEU A 25 -7.28 8.05 4.01
CA LEU A 25 -7.92 7.45 2.84
C LEU A 25 -8.11 5.96 3.11
N PHE A 26 -9.36 5.50 3.17
CA PHE A 26 -9.69 4.08 3.35
C PHE A 26 -10.27 3.50 2.06
N ILE A 27 -9.62 2.46 1.55
CA ILE A 27 -10.00 1.74 0.33
C ILE A 27 -10.24 0.28 0.71
N PRO A 28 -11.50 -0.17 0.78
CA PRO A 28 -11.80 -1.57 1.02
C PRO A 28 -11.48 -2.43 -0.21
N ASP A 29 -11.27 -3.74 0.00
CA ASP A 29 -11.09 -4.75 -1.06
C ASP A 29 -10.02 -4.39 -2.11
N VAL A 30 -8.83 -3.99 -1.63
CA VAL A 30 -7.69 -3.66 -2.51
C VAL A 30 -7.24 -4.88 -3.32
N THR A 31 -7.02 -4.66 -4.61
CA THR A 31 -6.52 -5.65 -5.57
C THR A 31 -5.21 -5.17 -6.18
N THR A 32 -4.51 -6.04 -6.93
CA THR A 32 -3.30 -5.64 -7.68
C THR A 32 -3.52 -4.49 -8.65
N GLN A 33 -4.76 -4.26 -9.11
CA GLN A 33 -5.10 -3.12 -9.98
C GLN A 33 -5.10 -1.77 -9.25
N ASP A 34 -5.16 -1.77 -7.91
CA ASP A 34 -5.08 -0.56 -7.09
C ASP A 34 -3.64 -0.16 -6.79
N SER A 35 -2.66 -0.92 -7.31
CA SER A 35 -1.26 -0.50 -7.30
C SER A 35 -1.08 0.74 -8.18
N GLY A 36 -0.33 1.72 -7.67
CA GLY A 36 -0.18 3.00 -8.33
C GLY A 36 0.44 4.06 -7.44
N ILE A 37 0.49 5.28 -7.96
CA ILE A 37 1.02 6.44 -7.24
C ILE A 37 -0.14 7.17 -6.58
N TYR A 38 -0.09 7.25 -5.25
CA TYR A 38 -1.04 7.97 -4.43
C TYR A 38 -0.45 9.33 -4.09
N VAL A 39 -1.11 10.40 -4.54
CA VAL A 39 -0.65 11.77 -4.35
C VAL A 39 -1.57 12.46 -3.34
N CYS A 40 -0.99 13.00 -2.28
CA CYS A 40 -1.67 13.94 -1.40
C CYS A 40 -1.36 15.38 -1.86
N ALA A 41 -2.40 16.08 -2.33
CA ALA A 41 -2.32 17.45 -2.83
C ALA A 41 -3.24 18.36 -2.01
N PRO A 42 -2.84 18.78 -0.80
CA PRO A 42 -3.57 19.76 -0.03
C PRO A 42 -3.57 21.13 -0.73
N GLN A 43 -4.68 21.87 -0.67
CA GLN A 43 -4.76 23.20 -1.28
C GLN A 43 -3.82 24.17 -0.56
N GLY A 44 -2.82 24.70 -1.28
CA GLY A 44 -1.87 25.69 -0.73
C GLY A 44 -0.72 25.10 0.09
N MET A 45 -0.50 23.78 0.04
CA MET A 45 0.60 23.11 0.73
C MET A 45 1.38 22.20 -0.23
N LYS A 46 2.55 21.75 0.20
CA LYS A 46 3.42 20.89 -0.61
C LYS A 46 2.76 19.55 -0.86
N GLU A 47 2.77 19.14 -2.13
CA GLU A 47 2.32 17.82 -2.55
C GLU A 47 3.31 16.74 -2.07
N ALA A 48 2.78 15.58 -1.70
CA ALA A 48 3.58 14.39 -1.43
C ALA A 48 3.00 13.19 -2.19
N ALA A 49 3.87 12.36 -2.74
CA ALA A 49 3.50 11.18 -3.51
C ALA A 49 4.10 9.93 -2.87
N VAL A 50 3.33 8.85 -2.86
CA VAL A 50 3.73 7.53 -2.37
C VAL A 50 3.40 6.49 -3.43
N LEU A 51 4.37 5.64 -3.76
CA LEU A 51 4.15 4.48 -4.62
C LEU A 51 3.61 3.32 -3.77
N VAL A 52 2.42 2.82 -4.10
CA VAL A 52 1.78 1.71 -3.41
C VAL A 52 1.70 0.52 -4.37
N THR A 53 2.24 -0.62 -3.95
CA THR A 53 2.17 -1.87 -4.70
C THR A 53 1.37 -2.88 -3.89
N VAL A 54 0.20 -3.27 -4.40
CA VAL A 54 -0.62 -4.32 -3.79
C VAL A 54 -0.15 -5.67 -4.33
N LEU A 55 0.22 -6.58 -3.43
CA LEU A 55 0.64 -7.93 -3.77
C LEU A 55 -0.53 -8.88 -3.50
N ASN A 56 -0.94 -9.66 -4.51
CA ASN A 56 -1.83 -10.80 -4.28
C ASN A 56 -1.03 -11.85 -3.49
N GLY A 57 -1.54 -12.30 -2.35
CA GLY A 57 -0.84 -13.20 -1.40
C GLY A 57 -0.58 -14.63 -1.90
N GLY A 58 -0.38 -14.81 -3.21
CA GLY A 58 -0.08 -16.05 -3.89
C GLY A 58 1.39 -16.19 -4.27
N GLU A 59 2.31 -15.97 -3.34
CA GLU A 59 3.59 -16.66 -3.36
C GLU A 59 4.04 -16.96 -1.93
N LEU A 60 3.93 -18.24 -1.58
CA LEU A 60 4.63 -18.83 -0.45
C LEU A 60 6.12 -18.48 -0.57
N PRO A 61 6.80 -18.03 0.48
CA PRO A 61 8.26 -18.03 0.46
C PRO A 61 8.73 -19.49 0.52
N GLN A 62 8.74 -20.19 -0.63
CA GLN A 62 9.55 -21.38 -0.82
C GLN A 62 11.02 -20.95 -0.83
N ALA A 63 11.58 -20.88 0.37
CA ALA A 63 13.01 -20.95 0.59
C ALA A 63 13.31 -22.04 1.63
N MET A 64 12.80 -23.26 1.42
CA MET A 64 13.52 -24.43 1.91
C MET A 64 14.86 -24.46 1.18
N LYS A 65 15.89 -23.91 1.81
CA LYS A 65 17.27 -24.15 1.37
C LYS A 65 17.56 -25.61 1.65
N THR A 66 17.47 -26.45 0.62
CA THR A 66 18.11 -27.76 0.58
C THR A 66 19.62 -27.55 0.58
N GLY A 67 20.18 -27.25 1.75
CA GLY A 67 21.61 -27.33 2.00
C GLY A 67 21.98 -28.78 2.25
N CYS A 68 22.07 -29.57 1.18
CA CYS A 68 22.85 -30.79 1.26
C CYS A 68 24.31 -30.37 1.46
N THR A 69 24.79 -30.44 2.70
CA THR A 69 26.22 -30.46 3.00
C THR A 69 26.50 -31.61 3.93
N CYS A 70 26.89 -32.72 3.32
CA CYS A 70 27.95 -33.63 3.73
C CYS A 70 28.13 -33.85 5.25
N ARG A 71 27.73 -35.04 5.73
CA ARG A 71 28.42 -35.90 6.73
C ARG A 71 27.46 -37.02 7.16
N GLY A 72 27.61 -38.29 6.81
CA GLY A 72 28.74 -38.92 6.16
C GLY A 72 30.03 -38.82 6.99
N CYS A 73 29.95 -38.91 8.32
CA CYS A 73 31.12 -39.13 9.16
C CYS A 73 30.78 -40.23 10.16
N ALA A 74 31.36 -41.40 9.87
CA ALA A 74 31.72 -42.54 10.73
C ALA A 74 30.77 -42.93 11.87
#